data_AF-A0A9N8MNP1-F1
#
_entry.id   AF-A0A9N8MNP1-F1
#
_cell.length_a   1.000
_cell.length_b   1.000
_cell.length_c   1.000
_cell.angle_alpha   90.00
_cell.angle_beta   90.00
_cell.angle_gamma   90.00
#
_symmetry.space_group_name_H-M   'P 1'
#
loop_
_entity.id
_entity.type
_entity.pdbx_description
1 polymer ?
#
loop_
_entity_poly.entity_id
_entity_poly.type
_entity_poly.pdbx_seq_one_letter_code
_entity_poly.pdbx_strand_id
1 'polypeptide(L)'
;MHVDDTTTLQLLDKGRTATRTARLWGYLGAGQREENGVCVDHPPAVVFEFAESRSGSHPLRCLQKYKGYLQADAYSGHGARYETGGLVEVGCRA
;
A
#
# COMPACT_ATOMS: atom_id res chain seq x y z
N MET A 1 0.56 8.02 -4.58
CA MET A 1 -0.06 6.80 -4.03
C MET A 1 -0.36 7.03 -2.57
N HIS A 2 -1.52 6.61 -2.08
CA HIS A 2 -1.85 6.64 -0.66
C HIS A 2 -1.86 5.21 -0.13
N VAL A 3 -1.21 4.99 1.02
CA VAL A 3 -1.11 3.68 1.67
C VAL A 3 -1.61 3.81 3.10
N ASP A 4 -2.50 2.90 3.48
CA ASP A 4 -3.05 2.80 4.83
C ASP A 4 -2.95 1.35 5.33
N ASP A 5 -2.64 1.20 6.61
CA ASP A 5 -2.47 -0.07 7.31
C ASP A 5 -3.34 -0.06 8.58
N THR A 6 -4.65 -0.27 8.42
CA THR A 6 -5.56 -0.12 9.56
C THR A 6 -6.63 -1.20 9.57
N THR A 7 -6.83 -1.77 10.77
CA THR A 7 -7.85 -2.74 11.20
C THR A 7 -7.39 -4.20 11.23
N THR A 8 -7.39 -4.78 12.44
CA THR A 8 -7.48 -6.24 12.62
C THR A 8 -8.90 -6.68 12.30
N LEU A 9 -9.07 -7.43 11.22
CA LEU A 9 -10.34 -7.95 10.74
C LEU A 9 -10.44 -9.46 10.99
N GLN A 10 -11.68 -9.95 11.11
CA GLN A 10 -11.97 -11.37 11.13
C GLN A 10 -12.18 -11.84 9.70
N LEU A 11 -11.19 -12.53 9.15
CA LEU A 11 -11.21 -13.07 7.79
C LEU A 11 -11.80 -14.48 7.81
N LEU A 12 -12.85 -14.69 7.02
CA LEU A 12 -13.35 -16.02 6.71
C LEU A 12 -12.50 -16.63 5.60
N ASP A 13 -11.98 -17.82 5.85
CA ASP A 13 -11.11 -18.53 4.92
C ASP A 13 -11.75 -19.86 4.51
N LYS A 14 -11.63 -20.21 3.24
CA LYS A 14 -12.29 -21.40 2.68
C LYS A 14 -11.70 -22.64 3.34
N GLY A 15 -12.52 -23.38 4.08
CA GLY A 15 -12.11 -24.60 4.77
C GLY A 15 -11.76 -24.43 6.25
N ARG A 16 -11.86 -23.21 6.82
CA ARG A 16 -11.79 -23.02 8.28
C ARG A 16 -13.19 -23.00 8.88
N THR A 17 -13.31 -23.59 10.07
CA THR A 17 -14.55 -23.58 10.88
C THR A 17 -14.69 -22.31 11.72
N ALA A 18 -13.65 -21.49 11.82
CA ALA A 18 -13.61 -20.22 12.54
C ALA A 18 -12.87 -19.15 11.74
N THR A 19 -13.17 -17.89 12.03
CA THR A 19 -12.46 -16.74 11.43
C THR A 19 -11.03 -16.66 11.95
N ARG A 20 -10.16 -16.05 11.15
CA ARG A 20 -8.79 -15.71 11.57
C ARG A 20 -8.60 -14.21 11.63
N THR A 21 -7.81 -13.75 12.57
CA THR A 21 -7.39 -12.35 12.61
C THR A 21 -6.44 -12.07 11.44
N ALA A 22 -6.79 -11.08 10.62
CA ALA A 22 -5.98 -10.57 9.53
C ALA A 22 -5.87 -9.04 9.65
N ARG A 23 -4.93 -8.44 8.92
CA ARG A 23 -4.81 -6.99 8.73
C ARG A 23 -5.14 -6.66 7.29
N LEU A 24 -5.70 -5.48 7.07
CA LEU A 24 -5.98 -4.96 5.74
C LEU A 24 -4.96 -3.88 5.39
N TRP A 25 -4.34 -4.04 4.23
CA TRP A 25 -3.57 -3.00 3.57
C TRP A 25 -4.39 -2.40 2.43
N GLY A 26 -4.52 -1.08 2.42
CA GLY A 26 -5.15 -0.35 1.33
C GLY A 26 -4.09 0.41 0.53
N TYR A 27 -4.03 0.15 -0.78
CA TYR A 27 -3.16 0.88 -1.71
C TYR A 27 -4.02 1.64 -2.73
N LEU A 28 -4.12 2.95 -2.56
CA LEU A 28 -4.88 3.83 -3.45
C LEU A 28 -3.93 4.50 -4.47
N GLY A 29 -4.15 4.19 -5.74
CA GLY A 29 -3.50 4.84 -6.87
C GLY A 29 -4.49 5.72 -7.64
N ALA A 30 -4.12 6.97 -7.92
CA ALA A 30 -4.88 7.91 -8.73
C ALA A 30 -3.94 8.96 -9.33
N GLY A 31 -4.39 9.70 -10.34
CA GLY A 31 -3.66 10.82 -10.92
C GLY A 31 -3.15 10.49 -12.32
N GLN A 32 -1.88 10.76 -12.59
CA GLN A 32 -1.27 10.52 -13.90
C GLN A 32 -0.08 9.58 -13.78
N ARG A 33 0.17 8.79 -14.82
CA ARG A 33 1.38 7.97 -14.95
C ARG A 33 1.96 8.10 -16.36
N GLU A 34 3.27 7.91 -16.46
CA GLU A 34 3.93 7.86 -17.77
C GLU A 34 3.74 6.48 -18.39
N GLU A 35 3.24 6.45 -19.63
CA GLU A 35 3.19 5.27 -20.49
C GLU A 35 3.85 5.62 -21.82
N ASN A 36 4.95 4.93 -22.15
CA ASN A 36 5.71 5.13 -23.39
C ASN A 36 6.10 6.60 -23.66
N GLY A 37 6.49 7.34 -22.61
CA GLY A 37 6.87 8.76 -22.70
C GLY A 37 5.69 9.74 -22.77
N VAL A 38 4.45 9.28 -22.58
CA VAL A 38 3.25 10.13 -22.56
C VAL A 38 2.59 10.05 -21.19
N CYS A 39 2.25 11.19 -20.61
CA CYS A 39 1.44 11.25 -19.39
C CYS A 39 -0.01 10.88 -19.72
N VAL A 40 -0.51 9.80 -19.11
CA VAL A 40 -1.90 9.36 -19.24
C VAL A 40 -2.61 9.46 -17.91
N ASP A 41 -3.90 9.80 -17.94
CA ASP A 41 -4.74 9.79 -16.76
C ASP A 41 -4.98 8.36 -16.27
N HIS A 42 -4.73 8.14 -14.99
CA HIS A 42 -4.99 6.90 -14.29
C HIS A 42 -6.21 7.09 -13.38
N PRO A 43 -7.33 6.38 -13.65
CA PRO A 43 -8.50 6.49 -12.81
C PRO A 43 -8.17 6.03 -11.37
N PRO A 44 -8.84 6.58 -10.36
CA PRO A 44 -8.67 6.11 -8.98
C PRO A 44 -8.97 4.61 -8.88
N ALA A 45 -8.02 3.85 -8.33
CA ALA A 45 -8.16 2.43 -8.07
C ALA A 45 -7.54 2.09 -6.72
N VAL A 46 -8.19 1.18 -5.98
CA VAL A 46 -7.71 0.69 -4.70
C VAL A 46 -7.42 -0.80 -4.78
N VAL A 47 -6.27 -1.22 -4.26
CA VAL A 47 -5.94 -2.62 -4.02
C VAL A 47 -6.02 -2.90 -2.54
N PHE A 48 -6.77 -3.94 -2.18
CA PHE A 48 -6.87 -4.43 -0.82
C PHE A 48 -6.07 -5.72 -0.68
N GLU A 49 -5.13 -5.75 0.25
CA GLU A 49 -4.36 -6.94 0.59
C GLU A 49 -4.67 -7.36 2.03
N PHE A 50 -5.12 -8.60 2.20
CA PHE A 50 -5.26 -9.22 3.51
C PHE A 50 -3.93 -9.86 3.91
N ALA A 51 -3.35 -9.40 5.01
CA ALA A 51 -2.07 -9.85 5.53
C ALA A 51 -2.23 -10.46 6.93
N GLU A 52 -1.42 -11.45 7.26
CA GLU A 52 -1.39 -12.01 8.62
C GLU A 52 -0.56 -11.17 9.58
N SER A 53 0.30 -10.29 9.05
CA SER A 53 1.24 -9.50 9.84
C SER A 53 1.20 -8.01 9.46
N ARG A 54 1.72 -7.17 10.35
CA ARG A 54 1.96 -5.74 10.07
C ARG A 54 3.31 -5.50 9.38
N SER A 55 3.99 -6.54 8.91
CA SER A 55 5.36 -6.42 8.38
C SER A 55 5.44 -5.41 7.23
N GLY A 56 6.48 -4.57 7.21
CA GLY A 56 6.80 -3.68 6.08
C GLY A 56 7.04 -4.43 4.76
N SER A 57 7.23 -5.75 4.80
CA SER A 57 7.38 -6.58 3.58
C SER A 57 6.15 -6.52 2.66
N HIS A 58 4.95 -6.30 3.20
CA HIS A 58 3.72 -6.16 2.41
C HIS A 58 3.75 -4.90 1.53
N PRO A 59 3.87 -3.68 2.09
CA PRO A 59 3.96 -2.47 1.29
C PRO A 59 5.23 -2.43 0.42
N LEU A 60 6.36 -2.98 0.88
CA LEU A 60 7.58 -3.06 0.06
C LEU A 60 7.36 -3.86 -1.23
N ARG A 61 6.63 -4.98 -1.15
CA ARG A 61 6.30 -5.80 -2.32
C ARG A 61 5.36 -5.07 -3.27
N CYS A 62 4.31 -4.44 -2.75
CA CYS A 62 3.34 -3.70 -3.57
C CYS A 62 3.99 -2.50 -4.28
N LEU A 63 4.91 -1.80 -3.59
CA LEU A 63 5.56 -0.57 -4.06
C LEU A 63 6.87 -0.81 -4.84
N GLN A 64 7.24 -2.06 -5.10
CA GLN A 64 8.55 -2.40 -5.69
C GLN A 64 8.84 -1.65 -7.00
N LYS A 65 7.80 -1.45 -7.83
CA LYS A 65 7.92 -0.75 -9.13
C LYS A 65 7.35 0.67 -9.11
N TYR A 66 6.74 1.09 -8.00
CA TYR A 66 6.18 2.42 -7.89
C TYR A 66 7.29 3.46 -7.77
N LYS A 67 7.10 4.59 -8.46
CA LYS A 67 7.94 5.78 -8.36
C LYS A 67 7.04 7.01 -8.19
N GLY A 68 7.48 7.96 -7.38
CA GLY A 68 6.75 9.21 -7.12
C GLY A 68 6.34 9.35 -5.67
N TYR A 69 5.23 10.04 -5.43
CA TYR A 69 4.81 10.47 -4.10
C TYR A 69 4.07 9.36 -3.35
N LEU A 70 4.55 8.99 -2.18
CA LEU A 70 3.89 8.07 -1.27
C LEU A 70 3.38 8.84 -0.04
N GLN A 71 2.05 8.92 0.08
CA GLN A 71 1.38 9.42 1.27
C GLN A 71 1.00 8.24 2.18
N ALA A 72 1.67 8.11 3.31
CA ALA A 72 1.39 7.09 4.32
C ALA A 72 1.38 7.75 5.70
N ASP A 73 0.90 7.02 6.71
CA ASP A 73 1.14 7.40 8.11
C ASP A 73 2.64 7.25 8.46
N ALA A 74 3.04 7.69 9.65
CA ALA A 74 4.44 7.61 10.09
C ALA A 74 4.88 6.18 10.48
N TYR A 75 4.30 5.15 9.86
CA TYR A 75 4.67 3.77 10.14
C TYR A 75 6.10 3.46 9.66
N SER A 76 6.95 3.03 10.59
CA SER A 76 8.37 2.75 10.33
C SER A 76 8.61 1.65 9.29
N GLY A 77 7.61 0.80 9.00
CA GLY A 77 7.70 -0.25 7.99
C GLY A 77 7.89 0.25 6.55
N HIS A 78 7.70 1.54 6.28
CA HIS A 78 7.93 2.16 4.97
C HIS A 78 9.39 2.59 4.75
N GLY A 79 10.19 2.73 5.82
CA GLY A 79 11.53 3.33 5.82
C GLY A 79 12.47 2.76 4.74
N ALA A 80 12.51 1.43 4.63
CA ALA A 80 13.40 0.74 3.68
C ALA A 80 13.16 1.09 2.20
N ARG A 81 11.96 1.60 1.84
CA ARG A 81 11.68 1.99 0.44
C ARG A 81 12.13 3.41 0.13
N TYR A 82 12.12 4.33 1.11
CA TYR A 82 12.60 5.69 0.91
C TYR A 82 14.10 5.72 0.59
N GLU A 83 14.88 4.82 1.18
CA GLU A 83 16.33 4.70 0.96
C GLU A 83 16.70 4.30 -0.48
N THR A 84 15.79 3.62 -1.18
CA THR A 84 16.03 3.13 -2.56
C THR A 84 15.76 4.17 -3.66
N GLY A 85 15.47 5.43 -3.30
CA GLY A 85 15.49 6.60 -4.20
C GLY A 85 14.35 6.70 -5.23
N GLY A 86 13.36 5.81 -5.18
CA GLY A 86 12.20 5.85 -6.07
C GLY A 86 10.97 6.57 -5.50
N LEU A 87 10.93 6.77 -4.18
CA LEU A 87 9.77 7.31 -3.48
C LEU A 87 10.09 8.65 -2.83
N VAL A 88 9.15 9.58 -2.96
CA VAL A 88 9.12 10.83 -2.21
C VAL A 88 8.08 10.68 -1.12
N GLU A 89 8.51 10.80 0.13
CA GLU A 89 7.61 10.77 1.29
C GLU A 89 6.72 12.01 1.34
N VAL A 90 5.42 11.80 1.55
CA VAL A 90 4.44 12.86 1.82
C VAL A 90 3.71 12.48 3.10
N GLY A 91 3.76 13.35 4.11
CA GLY A 91 3.09 13.07 5.38
C GLY A 91 1.56 12.98 5.24
N CYS A 92 0.94 12.06 5.96
CA CYS A 92 -0.52 12.06 6.12
C CYS A 92 -0.96 13.30 6.92
N ARG A 93 -1.97 14.02 6.43
CA ARG A 93 -2.53 15.20 7.11
C ARG A 93 -3.66 14.73 8.03
N ALA A 94 -3.48 14.91 9.33
CA ALA A 94 -4.47 14.61 10.37
C ALA A 94 -5.59 15.64 10.42
#